data_AF-A0AAD5VNS6-F1
#
_entry.id   AF-A0AAD5VNS6-F1
#
_cell.length_a   1.000
_cell.length_b   1.000
_cell.length_c   1.000
_cell.angle_alpha   90.00
_cell.angle_beta   90.00
_cell.angle_gamma   90.00
#
_symmetry.space_group_name_H-M   'P 1'
#
loop_
_entity.id
_entity.type
_entity.pdbx_description
1 polymer ?
#
loop_
_entity_poly.entity_id
_entity_poly.type
_entity_poly.pdbx_seq_one_letter_code
_entity_poly.pdbx_strand_id
1 'polypeptide(L)'
;MEVAVKMETIGNDLPEETVLIGRFSMVCRDANTHRARAVNPLILSTPEEKSLYSLGEDMKNRRQELALRSLSRVPPSSSEAANLHSFYLQHGQGSQPRDGCERVWMGDTITEKTMLMFPQERNVHQKVFGGYLMRLAYELGFTSSSMFTRGPVRFLSLDSISFSRPVPIGSILRLSSQILHTAPSSEYQTIVHVGVKANVR
;
A
#
# COMPACT_ATOMS: atom_id res chain seq x y z
N MET A 1 -12.14 -12.86 -3.31
CA MET A 1 -11.83 -13.15 -4.72
C MET A 1 -10.62 -12.33 -5.08
N GLU A 2 -9.57 -12.97 -5.60
CA GLU A 2 -8.41 -12.26 -6.12
C GLU A 2 -8.64 -11.88 -7.58
N VAL A 3 -8.29 -10.64 -7.91
CA VAL A 3 -8.38 -10.10 -9.26
C VAL A 3 -7.01 -9.56 -9.61
N ALA A 4 -6.41 -10.11 -10.67
CA ALA A 4 -5.21 -9.55 -11.28
C ALA A 4 -5.62 -8.70 -12.49
N VAL A 5 -5.01 -7.54 -12.61
CA VAL A 5 -5.22 -6.61 -13.73
C VAL A 5 -3.85 -6.34 -14.35
N LYS A 6 -3.71 -6.64 -15.64
CA LYS A 6 -2.56 -6.26 -16.45
C LYS A 6 -3.01 -5.13 -17.36
N MET A 7 -2.31 -4.00 -17.33
CA MET A 7 -2.54 -2.87 -18.20
C MET A 7 -1.40 -2.79 -19.21
N GLU A 8 -1.74 -2.72 -20.48
CA GLU A 8 -0.79 -2.68 -21.59
C GLU A 8 -1.04 -1.44 -22.46
N THR A 9 0.02 -0.93 -23.07
CA THR A 9 -0.09 0.18 -24.03
C THR A 9 -0.74 -0.30 -25.32
N ILE A 10 -1.78 0.39 -25.78
CA ILE A 10 -2.34 0.19 -27.12
C ILE A 10 -1.70 1.25 -28.04
N GLY A 11 -0.65 0.87 -28.76
CA GLY A 11 0.04 1.73 -29.72
C GLY A 11 -0.30 1.36 -31.16
N ASN A 12 -0.36 2.35 -32.05
CA ASN A 12 -0.42 2.14 -33.51
C ASN A 12 0.92 1.55 -34.00
N ASP A 13 1.00 0.22 -34.13
CA ASP A 13 2.15 -0.57 -34.63
C ASP A 13 3.40 -0.70 -33.72
N LEU A 14 3.29 -0.35 -32.43
CA LEU A 14 4.33 -0.64 -31.42
C LEU A 14 4.00 -1.94 -30.65
N PRO A 15 5.02 -2.70 -30.19
CA PRO A 15 4.79 -3.89 -29.38
C PRO A 15 4.11 -3.51 -28.05
N GLU A 16 3.19 -4.38 -27.60
CA GLU A 16 2.47 -4.22 -26.34
C GLU A 16 3.43 -4.21 -25.15
N GLU A 17 3.53 -3.08 -24.45
CA GLU A 17 4.34 -2.95 -23.25
C GLU A 17 3.43 -2.95 -22.01
N THR A 18 3.81 -3.74 -21.00
CA THR A 18 3.07 -3.79 -19.73
C THR A 18 3.36 -2.55 -18.89
N VAL A 19 2.34 -1.72 -18.69
CA VAL A 19 2.44 -0.47 -17.92
C VAL A 19 2.24 -0.71 -16.42
N LEU A 20 1.29 -1.58 -16.06
CA LEU A 20 0.94 -1.82 -14.66
C LEU A 20 0.38 -3.22 -14.46
N ILE A 21 0.83 -3.87 -13.39
CA ILE A 21 0.24 -5.10 -12.87
C ILE A 21 -0.34 -4.80 -11.50
N GLY A 22 -1.65 -4.82 -11.40
CA GLY A 22 -2.41 -4.62 -10.16
C GLY A 22 -2.99 -5.93 -9.65
N ARG A 23 -3.03 -6.10 -8.33
CA ARG A 23 -3.68 -7.23 -7.68
C ARG A 23 -4.62 -6.73 -6.60
N PHE A 24 -5.86 -7.19 -6.63
CA PHE A 24 -6.92 -6.72 -5.77
C PHE A 24 -7.60 -7.89 -5.09
N SER A 25 -7.81 -7.78 -3.78
CA SER A 25 -8.64 -8.70 -3.03
C SER A 25 -10.02 -8.08 -2.81
N MET A 26 -11.01 -8.63 -3.50
CA MET A 26 -12.40 -8.18 -3.41
C MET A 26 -13.21 -9.06 -2.47
N VAL A 27 -14.12 -8.43 -1.73
CA VAL A 27 -15.06 -9.09 -0.81
C VAL A 27 -16.49 -8.81 -1.23
N CYS A 28 -17.35 -9.84 -1.19
CA CYS A 28 -18.78 -9.66 -1.42
C CYS A 28 -19.47 -9.34 -0.10
N ARG A 29 -20.34 -8.32 -0.13
CA ARG A 29 -21.21 -7.96 0.98
C ARG A 29 -22.65 -7.99 0.52
N ASP A 30 -23.51 -8.49 1.39
CA ASP A 30 -24.95 -8.44 1.19
C ASP A 30 -25.46 -6.99 1.21
N ALA A 31 -26.33 -6.64 0.27
CA ALA A 31 -26.78 -5.26 0.08
C ALA A 31 -27.65 -4.74 1.24
N ASN A 32 -28.41 -5.63 1.88
CA ASN A 32 -29.36 -5.27 2.93
C ASN A 32 -28.76 -5.42 4.33
N THR A 33 -28.07 -6.53 4.58
CA THR A 33 -27.50 -6.85 5.90
C THR A 33 -26.07 -6.33 6.08
N HIS A 34 -25.40 -5.95 4.98
CA HIS A 34 -23.99 -5.55 4.95
C HIS A 34 -23.02 -6.62 5.50
N ARG A 35 -23.45 -7.86 5.68
CA ARG A 35 -22.58 -8.95 6.14
C ARG A 35 -21.78 -9.53 4.97
N ALA A 36 -20.69 -10.21 5.28
CA ALA A 36 -19.93 -10.95 4.29
C ALA A 36 -20.81 -12.02 3.65
N ARG A 37 -20.76 -12.15 2.32
CA ARG A 37 -21.48 -13.17 1.56
C ARG A 37 -20.48 -13.98 0.73
N ALA A 38 -20.76 -15.26 0.54
CA ALA A 38 -19.94 -16.11 -0.30
C ALA A 38 -19.94 -15.59 -1.74
N VAL A 39 -18.76 -15.58 -2.37
CA VAL A 39 -18.59 -15.27 -3.79
C VAL A 39 -18.81 -16.57 -4.56
N ASN A 40 -19.57 -16.50 -5.66
CA ASN A 40 -19.79 -17.68 -6.50
C ASN A 40 -18.44 -18.20 -7.04
N PRO A 41 -18.22 -19.53 -7.05
CA PRO A 41 -16.99 -20.11 -7.57
C PRO A 41 -16.87 -19.86 -9.07
N LEU A 42 -15.63 -19.67 -9.54
CA LEU A 42 -15.33 -19.57 -10.96
C LEU A 42 -15.31 -20.96 -11.58
N ILE A 43 -15.83 -21.07 -12.80
CA ILE A 43 -15.67 -22.27 -13.62
C ILE A 43 -14.36 -22.10 -14.39
N LEU A 44 -13.42 -23.02 -14.19
CA LEU A 44 -12.08 -22.97 -14.78
C LEU A 44 -12.03 -23.90 -15.98
N SER A 45 -12.17 -23.35 -17.18
CA SER A 45 -12.23 -24.09 -18.43
C SER A 45 -10.85 -24.25 -19.06
N THR A 46 -10.04 -23.18 -19.08
CA THR A 46 -8.73 -23.18 -19.75
C THR A 46 -7.57 -23.50 -18.79
N PRO A 47 -6.43 -24.01 -19.30
CA PRO A 47 -5.22 -24.18 -18.49
C PRO A 47 -4.70 -22.85 -17.91
N GLU A 48 -4.88 -21.75 -18.63
CA GLU A 48 -4.51 -20.40 -18.19
C GLU A 48 -5.39 -19.93 -17.01
N GLU A 49 -6.71 -20.12 -17.09
CA GLU A 49 -7.61 -19.81 -15.96
C GLU A 49 -7.26 -20.62 -14.71
N LYS A 50 -6.89 -21.89 -14.88
CA LYS A 50 -6.46 -22.75 -13.78
C LYS A 50 -5.15 -22.26 -13.13
N SER A 51 -4.18 -21.81 -13.93
CA SER A 51 -2.92 -21.29 -13.40
C SER A 51 -3.09 -19.94 -12.70
N LEU A 52 -3.95 -19.06 -13.24
CA LEU A 52 -4.31 -17.80 -12.59
C LEU A 52 -5.05 -18.04 -11.27
N TYR A 53 -5.93 -19.03 -11.23
CA TYR A 53 -6.66 -19.41 -10.02
C TYR A 53 -5.72 -19.95 -8.93
N SER A 54 -4.79 -20.85 -9.27
CA SER A 54 -3.82 -21.37 -8.31
C SER A 54 -2.92 -20.25 -7.74
N LEU A 55 -2.47 -19.33 -8.60
CA LEU A 55 -1.71 -18.16 -8.18
C LEU A 55 -2.49 -17.29 -7.18
N GLY A 56 -3.80 -17.11 -7.40
CA GLY A 56 -4.68 -16.39 -6.50
C GLY A 56 -4.82 -17.05 -5.12
N GLU A 57 -4.92 -18.39 -5.07
CA GLU A 57 -4.96 -19.13 -3.80
C GLU A 57 -3.64 -19.04 -3.03
N ASP A 58 -2.50 -19.14 -3.71
CA ASP A 58 -1.18 -18.96 -3.08
C ASP A 58 -1.03 -17.57 -2.45
N MET A 59 -1.48 -16.52 -3.16
CA MET A 59 -1.45 -15.15 -2.64
C MET A 59 -2.36 -14.96 -1.43
N LYS A 60 -3.54 -15.58 -1.46
CA LYS A 60 -4.48 -15.58 -0.33
C LYS A 60 -3.87 -16.29 0.89
N ASN A 61 -3.23 -17.43 0.71
CA ASN A 61 -2.54 -18.15 1.77
C ASN A 61 -1.41 -17.30 2.36
N ARG A 62 -0.56 -16.72 1.50
CA ARG A 62 0.52 -15.82 1.93
C ARG A 62 0.01 -14.63 2.74
N ARG A 63 -1.11 -14.01 2.35
CA ARG A 63 -1.71 -12.92 3.14
C ARG A 63 -2.20 -13.40 4.50
N GLN A 64 -2.81 -14.58 4.58
CA GLN A 64 -3.27 -15.15 5.85
C GLN A 64 -2.08 -15.46 6.77
N GLU A 65 -1.01 -16.04 6.23
CA GLU A 65 0.24 -16.29 6.97
C GLU A 65 0.87 -14.99 7.50
N LEU A 66 0.97 -13.96 6.67
CA LEU A 66 1.48 -12.65 7.08
C LEU A 66 0.61 -12.03 8.19
N ALA A 67 -0.71 -12.20 8.13
CA ALA A 67 -1.61 -11.73 9.17
C ALA A 67 -1.44 -12.50 10.50
N LEU A 68 -1.06 -13.77 10.45
CA LEU A 68 -0.72 -14.57 11.64
C LEU A 68 0.62 -14.14 12.24
N ARG A 69 1.60 -13.76 11.42
CA ARG A 69 2.93 -13.28 11.84
C ARG A 69 2.98 -11.79 12.20
N SER A 70 1.85 -11.11 12.30
CA SER A 70 1.81 -9.69 12.68
C SER A 70 2.51 -9.46 14.02
N LEU A 71 3.35 -8.43 14.12
CA LEU A 71 4.05 -8.05 15.36
C LEU A 71 3.10 -7.72 16.54
N SER A 72 1.83 -7.44 16.23
CA SER A 72 0.77 -7.28 17.24
C SER A 72 0.37 -8.59 17.93
N ARG A 73 0.72 -9.74 17.35
CA ARG A 73 0.35 -11.08 17.81
C ARG A 73 1.55 -11.91 18.24
N VAL A 74 2.64 -11.81 17.47
CA VAL A 74 3.85 -12.60 17.67
C VAL A 74 5.03 -11.63 17.83
N PRO A 75 5.92 -11.83 18.82
CA PRO A 75 7.11 -11.00 18.94
C PRO A 75 8.01 -11.12 17.70
N PRO A 76 8.91 -10.13 17.47
CA PRO A 76 9.85 -10.21 16.37
C PRO A 76 10.72 -11.46 16.48
N SER A 77 11.04 -12.04 15.32
CA SER A 77 11.95 -13.17 15.22
C SER A 77 13.37 -12.78 15.65
N SER A 78 14.20 -13.78 15.95
CA SER A 78 15.60 -13.55 16.36
C SER A 78 16.41 -12.81 15.29
N SER A 79 16.16 -13.07 14.01
CA SER A 79 16.80 -12.35 12.90
C SER A 79 16.33 -10.89 12.83
N GLU A 80 15.04 -10.62 12.99
CA GLU A 80 14.51 -9.26 13.03
C GLU A 80 15.06 -8.47 14.21
N ALA A 81 15.12 -9.08 15.41
CA ALA A 81 15.72 -8.47 16.58
C ALA A 81 17.21 -8.16 16.38
N ALA A 82 17.96 -9.08 15.75
CA ALA A 82 19.36 -8.85 15.41
C ALA A 82 19.54 -7.69 14.43
N ASN A 83 18.67 -7.56 13.43
CA ASN A 83 18.68 -6.44 12.48
C ASN A 83 18.36 -5.09 13.14
N LEU A 84 17.41 -5.06 14.06
CA LEU A 84 17.10 -3.85 14.84
C LEU A 84 18.28 -3.45 15.72
N HIS A 85 18.92 -4.43 16.35
CA HIS A 85 20.09 -4.20 17.18
C HIS A 85 21.28 -3.67 16.37
N SER A 86 21.57 -4.25 15.20
CA SER A 86 22.64 -3.76 14.32
C SER A 86 22.35 -2.34 13.83
N PHE A 87 21.11 -2.04 13.44
CA PHE A 87 20.67 -0.71 13.05
C PHE A 87 20.87 0.31 14.20
N TYR A 88 20.49 -0.06 15.43
CA TYR A 88 20.69 0.79 16.61
C TYR A 88 22.17 1.05 16.90
N LEU A 89 23.03 0.04 16.81
CA LEU A 89 24.47 0.22 16.99
C LEU A 89 25.08 1.15 15.93
N GLN A 90 24.60 1.07 14.68
CA GLN A 90 25.10 1.89 13.57
C GLN A 90 24.59 3.35 13.62
N HIS A 91 23.33 3.56 14.03
CA HIS A 91 22.65 4.84 13.85
C HIS A 91 22.13 5.48 15.15
N GLY A 92 21.92 4.72 16.22
CA GLY A 92 21.23 5.16 17.44
C GLY A 92 22.09 5.90 18.46
N GLN A 93 23.42 5.82 18.38
CA GLN A 93 24.34 6.41 19.37
C GLN A 93 24.63 7.91 19.17
N GLY A 94 23.88 8.60 18.30
CA GLY A 94 24.06 10.05 18.06
C GLY A 94 25.35 10.44 17.32
N SER A 95 26.10 9.46 16.83
CA SER A 95 27.32 9.66 16.04
C SER A 95 27.00 10.42 14.75
N GLN A 96 27.82 11.43 14.42
CA GLN A 96 27.71 12.12 13.14
C GLN A 96 27.77 11.09 11.98
N PRO A 97 26.93 11.25 10.94
CA PRO A 97 26.91 10.33 9.81
C PRO A 97 28.30 10.30 9.15
N ARG A 98 28.95 9.13 9.17
CA ARG A 98 30.25 8.92 8.50
C ARG A 98 30.16 9.13 6.99
N ASP A 99 28.96 8.98 6.43
CA ASP A 99 28.70 8.99 4.99
C ASP A 99 28.26 10.36 4.46
N GLY A 100 28.23 11.41 5.29
CA GLY A 100 27.84 12.76 4.87
C GLY A 100 26.34 12.94 4.54
N CYS A 101 25.52 11.90 4.69
CA CYS A 101 24.08 11.97 4.46
C CYS A 101 23.35 12.72 5.59
N GLU A 102 22.46 13.65 5.22
CA GLU A 102 21.52 14.30 6.14
C GLU A 102 20.57 13.24 6.73
N ARG A 103 20.52 13.13 8.05
CA ARG A 103 19.59 12.23 8.76
C ARG A 103 18.43 13.06 9.30
N VAL A 104 17.23 12.59 9.07
CA VAL A 104 15.99 13.24 9.54
C VAL A 104 15.24 12.25 10.41
N TRP A 105 14.71 12.71 11.55
CA TRP A 105 13.86 11.88 12.37
C TRP A 105 12.55 11.58 11.64
N MET A 106 12.10 10.33 11.71
CA MET A 106 10.83 9.94 11.09
C MET A 106 9.67 10.83 11.54
N GLY A 107 9.66 11.27 12.81
CA GLY A 107 8.63 12.17 13.35
C GLY A 107 8.55 13.52 12.64
N ASP A 108 9.69 14.04 12.16
CA ASP A 108 9.77 15.34 11.48
C ASP A 108 9.33 15.26 10.01
N THR A 109 9.14 14.04 9.50
CA THR A 109 8.68 13.81 8.12
C THR A 109 7.16 13.70 7.98
N ILE A 110 6.42 13.84 9.09
CA ILE A 110 4.97 13.64 9.10
C ILE A 110 4.26 14.76 8.33
N THR A 111 3.44 14.38 7.35
CA THR A 111 2.58 15.29 6.59
C THR A 111 1.13 14.84 6.70
N GLU A 112 0.20 15.77 6.95
CA GLU A 112 -1.21 15.43 7.15
C GLU A 112 -2.13 16.15 6.15
N LYS A 113 -3.23 15.48 5.78
CA LYS A 113 -4.33 16.02 4.99
C LYS A 113 -5.65 15.66 5.67
N THR A 114 -6.44 16.67 6.03
CA THR A 114 -7.77 16.47 6.65
C THR A 114 -8.84 17.04 5.75
N MET A 115 -9.90 16.28 5.50
CA MET A 115 -10.97 16.68 4.59
C MET A 115 -12.31 16.02 4.93
N LEU A 116 -13.40 16.72 4.62
CA LEU A 116 -14.76 16.19 4.74
C LEU A 116 -15.08 15.30 3.54
N MET A 117 -15.72 14.16 3.77
CA MET A 117 -16.12 13.24 2.71
C MET A 117 -17.49 13.60 2.13
N PHE A 118 -17.53 13.97 0.85
CA PHE A 118 -18.76 14.39 0.20
C PHE A 118 -19.42 13.29 -0.64
N PRO A 119 -20.73 13.40 -0.95
CA PRO A 119 -21.47 12.38 -1.70
C PRO A 119 -20.96 12.09 -3.12
N GLN A 120 -20.25 13.02 -3.76
CA GLN A 120 -19.73 12.85 -5.13
C GLN A 120 -18.70 11.71 -5.20
N GLU A 121 -18.03 11.43 -4.08
CA GLU A 121 -16.97 10.42 -3.98
C GLU A 121 -17.49 9.06 -3.51
N ARG A 122 -18.81 8.84 -3.57
CA ARG A 122 -19.44 7.62 -3.07
C ARG A 122 -19.42 6.48 -4.09
N ASN A 123 -19.40 5.26 -3.57
CA ASN A 123 -19.72 4.05 -4.31
C ASN A 123 -21.23 3.74 -4.29
N VAL A 124 -21.63 2.68 -4.99
CA VAL A 124 -23.02 2.19 -5.05
C VAL A 124 -23.62 1.82 -3.69
N HIS A 125 -22.77 1.59 -2.68
CA HIS A 125 -23.15 1.27 -1.30
C HIS A 125 -23.16 2.49 -0.36
N GLN A 126 -23.17 3.72 -0.90
CA GLN A 126 -23.26 4.96 -0.11
C GLN A 126 -22.08 5.16 0.87
N LYS A 127 -20.90 4.63 0.54
CA LYS A 127 -19.64 4.83 1.25
C LYS A 127 -18.62 5.45 0.30
N VAL A 128 -17.62 6.13 0.83
CA VAL A 128 -16.54 6.68 -0.01
C VAL A 128 -15.88 5.55 -0.79
N PHE A 129 -15.67 5.79 -2.08
CA PHE A 129 -15.09 4.81 -2.99
C PHE A 129 -13.62 4.53 -2.63
N GLY A 130 -13.25 3.25 -2.60
CA GLY A 130 -11.88 2.83 -2.25
C GLY A 130 -10.82 3.41 -3.17
N GLY A 131 -11.08 3.48 -4.48
CA GLY A 131 -10.14 4.07 -5.44
C GLY A 131 -9.88 5.55 -5.20
N TYR A 132 -10.89 6.30 -4.72
CA TYR A 132 -10.71 7.69 -4.33
C TYR A 132 -9.78 7.81 -3.11
N LEU A 133 -9.97 6.96 -2.10
CA LEU A 133 -9.08 6.91 -0.93
C LEU A 133 -7.65 6.52 -1.32
N MET A 134 -7.47 5.59 -2.26
CA MET A 134 -6.15 5.21 -2.78
C MET A 134 -5.47 6.40 -3.45
N ARG A 135 -6.20 7.15 -4.29
CA ARG A 135 -5.69 8.35 -4.94
C ARG A 135 -5.24 9.38 -3.91
N LEU A 136 -6.05 9.66 -2.88
CA LEU A 136 -5.68 10.61 -1.83
C LEU A 136 -4.43 10.18 -1.06
N ALA A 137 -4.30 8.88 -0.76
CA ALA A 137 -3.12 8.34 -0.10
C ALA A 137 -1.87 8.44 -1.00
N TYR A 138 -2.01 8.11 -2.28
CA TYR A 138 -0.95 8.25 -3.28
C TYR A 138 -0.47 9.70 -3.39
N GLU A 139 -1.40 10.66 -3.57
CA GLU A 139 -1.08 12.08 -3.67
C GLU A 139 -0.31 12.56 -2.43
N LEU A 140 -0.79 12.21 -1.22
CA LEU A 140 -0.13 12.61 0.02
C LEU A 140 1.26 11.98 0.17
N GLY A 141 1.39 10.69 -0.13
CA GLY A 141 2.67 9.99 -0.06
C GLY A 141 3.68 10.54 -1.07
N PHE A 142 3.24 10.82 -2.29
CA PHE A 142 4.07 11.42 -3.34
C PHE A 142 4.55 12.82 -2.94
N THR A 143 3.66 13.66 -2.41
CA THR A 143 4.04 14.99 -1.90
C THR A 143 5.01 14.87 -0.73
N SER A 144 4.78 13.97 0.22
CA SER A 144 5.67 13.72 1.36
C SER A 144 7.08 13.30 0.91
N SER A 145 7.18 12.40 -0.08
CA SER A 145 8.46 12.00 -0.68
C SER A 145 9.17 13.17 -1.35
N SER A 146 8.45 13.96 -2.15
CA SER A 146 9.04 15.09 -2.88
C SER A 146 9.54 16.18 -1.94
N MET A 147 8.81 16.46 -0.84
CA MET A 147 9.27 17.38 0.21
C MET A 147 10.52 16.85 0.93
N PHE A 148 10.57 15.55 1.22
CA PHE A 148 11.70 14.91 1.88
C PHE A 148 12.96 14.92 1.00
N THR A 149 12.85 14.56 -0.28
CA THR A 149 14.00 14.51 -1.21
C THR A 149 14.38 15.89 -1.77
N ARG A 150 13.52 16.90 -1.59
CA ARG A 150 13.65 18.25 -2.18
C ARG A 150 13.84 18.19 -3.71
N GLY A 151 13.21 17.22 -4.37
CA GLY A 151 13.42 16.95 -5.79
C GLY A 151 12.30 16.16 -6.47
N PRO A 152 12.44 15.90 -7.78
CA PRO A 152 11.50 15.08 -8.52
C PRO A 152 11.56 13.64 -8.02
N VAL A 153 10.39 13.03 -7.81
CA VAL A 153 10.26 11.64 -7.40
C VAL A 153 9.47 10.86 -8.44
N ARG A 154 9.79 9.58 -8.59
CA ARG A 154 9.08 8.65 -9.46
C ARG A 154 8.41 7.60 -8.59
N PHE A 155 7.14 7.32 -8.88
CA PHE A 155 6.45 6.19 -8.27
C PHE A 155 6.99 4.88 -8.85
N LEU A 156 7.47 3.98 -8.00
CA LEU A 156 8.02 2.69 -8.41
C LEU A 156 6.99 1.58 -8.22
N SER A 157 6.46 1.46 -7.00
CA SER A 157 5.52 0.40 -6.64
C SER A 157 4.64 0.82 -5.47
N LEU A 158 3.54 0.07 -5.30
CA LEU A 158 2.72 0.07 -4.11
C LEU A 158 2.76 -1.33 -3.51
N ASP A 159 3.25 -1.45 -2.28
CA ASP A 159 3.41 -2.75 -1.62
C ASP A 159 2.06 -3.33 -1.20
N SER A 160 1.31 -2.60 -0.36
CA SER A 160 -0.01 -3.05 0.09
C SER A 160 -0.89 -1.88 0.53
N ILE A 161 -2.19 -2.01 0.28
CA ILE A 161 -3.23 -1.17 0.86
C ILE A 161 -4.27 -2.10 1.48
N SER A 162 -4.73 -1.74 2.68
CA SER A 162 -5.80 -2.45 3.36
C SER A 162 -6.88 -1.48 3.82
N PHE A 163 -8.13 -1.86 3.61
CA PHE A 163 -9.30 -1.09 4.05
C PHE A 163 -9.93 -1.78 5.25
N SER A 164 -9.57 -1.34 6.46
CA SER A 164 -10.06 -1.97 7.69
C SER A 164 -11.51 -1.61 8.01
N ARG A 165 -11.97 -0.41 7.61
CA ARG A 165 -13.31 0.11 7.92
C ARG A 165 -13.87 0.89 6.72
N PRO A 166 -15.20 0.81 6.46
CA PRO A 166 -15.83 1.67 5.47
C PRO A 166 -15.82 3.13 5.93
N VAL A 167 -15.78 4.07 4.99
CA VAL A 167 -15.83 5.51 5.28
C VAL A 167 -17.21 6.05 4.90
N PRO A 168 -18.07 6.42 5.87
CA PRO A 168 -19.35 7.05 5.58
C PRO A 168 -19.19 8.44 4.95
N ILE A 169 -20.14 8.82 4.12
CA ILE A 169 -20.28 10.20 3.64
C ILE A 169 -20.55 11.11 4.85
N GLY A 170 -19.97 12.31 4.85
CA GLY A 170 -20.03 13.27 5.95
C GLY A 170 -18.99 13.04 7.05
N SER A 171 -18.20 11.96 6.98
CA SER A 171 -17.13 11.73 7.96
C SER A 171 -15.92 12.63 7.71
N ILE A 172 -15.17 12.91 8.76
CA ILE A 172 -13.89 13.62 8.65
C ILE A 172 -12.79 12.59 8.41
N LEU A 173 -12.18 12.65 7.23
CA LEU A 173 -11.04 11.81 6.87
C LEU A 173 -9.74 12.58 7.18
N ARG A 174 -8.89 11.99 8.02
CA ARG A 174 -7.51 12.46 8.26
C ARG A 174 -6.53 11.43 7.74
N LEU A 175 -5.73 11.82 6.76
CA LEU A 175 -4.61 11.06 6.22
C LEU A 175 -3.32 11.61 6.83
N SER A 176 -2.44 10.72 7.28
CA SER A 176 -1.11 11.07 7.79
C SER A 176 -0.09 10.21 7.07
N SER A 177 0.89 10.86 6.44
CA SER A 177 2.00 10.26 5.71
C SER A 177 3.29 10.41 6.48
N GLN A 178 4.16 9.41 6.40
CA GLN A 178 5.47 9.41 7.04
C GLN A 178 6.48 8.63 6.20
N ILE A 179 7.72 9.12 6.15
CA ILE A 179 8.84 8.38 5.56
C ILE A 179 9.26 7.27 6.52
N LEU A 180 9.21 6.02 6.05
CA LEU A 180 9.50 4.83 6.86
C LEU A 180 10.94 4.36 6.73
N HIS A 181 11.45 4.36 5.50
CA HIS A 181 12.77 3.83 5.21
C HIS A 181 13.32 4.45 3.92
N THR A 182 14.63 4.63 3.87
CA THR A 182 15.35 5.07 2.68
C THR A 182 16.49 4.11 2.39
N ALA A 183 16.62 3.68 1.15
CA ALA A 183 17.69 2.78 0.73
C ALA A 183 18.24 3.19 -0.64
N PRO A 184 19.56 3.13 -0.87
CA PRO A 184 20.11 3.24 -2.21
C PRO A 184 19.86 1.93 -3.00
N SER A 185 19.80 2.03 -4.32
CA SER A 185 19.78 0.90 -5.25
C SER A 185 20.76 1.15 -6.39
N SER A 186 21.13 0.11 -7.14
CA SER A 186 21.97 0.23 -8.33
C SER A 186 21.35 1.15 -9.40
N GLU A 187 20.02 1.18 -9.48
CA GLU A 187 19.28 1.96 -10.47
C GLU A 187 18.87 3.35 -9.97
N TYR A 188 18.70 3.51 -8.65
CA TYR A 188 18.17 4.74 -8.06
C TYR A 188 19.06 5.18 -6.91
N GLN A 189 19.52 6.44 -6.95
CA GLN A 189 20.34 7.03 -5.89
C GLN A 189 19.67 6.91 -4.51
N THR A 190 18.36 7.07 -4.44
CA THR A 190 17.59 6.91 -3.20
C THR A 190 16.18 6.42 -3.51
N ILE A 191 15.82 5.30 -2.90
CA ILE A 191 14.46 4.79 -2.81
C ILE A 191 13.89 5.24 -1.47
N VAL A 192 12.68 5.77 -1.49
CA VAL A 192 11.98 6.26 -0.31
C VAL A 192 10.69 5.45 -0.13
N HIS A 193 10.60 4.74 0.99
CA HIS A 193 9.40 4.03 1.40
C HIS A 193 8.54 4.94 2.26
N VAL A 194 7.29 5.12 1.86
CA VAL A 194 6.33 6.00 2.54
C VAL A 194 5.12 5.22 2.99
N GLY A 195 4.74 5.43 4.25
CA GLY A 195 3.52 4.88 4.84
C GLY A 195 2.46 5.95 4.93
N VAL A 196 1.23 5.64 4.53
CA VAL A 196 0.07 6.53 4.70
C VAL A 196 -1.01 5.83 5.51
N LYS A 197 -1.46 6.48 6.58
CA LYS A 197 -2.52 5.99 7.46
C LYS A 197 -3.74 6.90 7.40
N ALA A 198 -4.87 6.30 7.09
CA ALA A 198 -6.17 6.97 7.13
C ALA A 198 -6.85 6.74 8.49
N ASN A 199 -7.37 7.81 9.08
CA ASN A 199 -8.22 7.79 10.26
C ASN A 199 -9.54 8.48 9.93
N VAL A 200 -10.65 7.83 10.27
CA VAL A 200 -12.00 8.37 10.08
C VAL A 200 -12.56 8.73 11.45
N ARG A 201 -13.10 9.95 11.57
CA ARG A 201 -13.87 10.39 12.73
C ARG A 201 -15.29 10.73 12.31
#